data_AF-A0A935K8W2-F1
#
_entry.id   AF-A0A935K8W2-F1
#
_cell.length_a   1.000
_cell.length_b   1.000
_cell.length_c   1.000
_cell.angle_alpha   90.00
_cell.angle_beta   90.00
_cell.angle_gamma   90.00
#
_symmetry.space_group_name_H-M   'P 1'
#
loop_
_entity.id
_entity.type
_entity.pdbx_description
1 polymer ?
#
loop_
_entity_poly.entity_id
_entity_poly.type
_entity_poly.pdbx_seq_one_letter_code
_entity_poly.pdbx_strand_id
1 'polypeptide(L)'
;MAIIIDKNTRLVVQGITGSEGSFHTTQMLEYGTKVVAGVTPGKGGTDFQGVPVFNTVADAVKVQKANSSVIFVPPAFAADAILEAAGAGIKYIICITEGIPTNDMLKVYNSIKGKDIVLVGPNCPGVISPGIAKVGIMPGFIHNKGKIGVVSRSGTLTYEAVKQLSDVKLGQSTCVGIGGDPIIGSRFIDIIKMFNDDKDTDGIVMIGEIGGSAEEEAAEFIKKNVRKPVVGFIAGRTAPPGRRMGHAGAIISGGKGTAAEKMAAMKKAGIHVVESPAEIGVTMLKAIEKLKAKKPVVKKTTPVKKVTAVKVVKTKATKKVEKKKEDKSKKKNKKSDKKKSKKK
;
A
#
# COMPACT_ATOMS: atom_id res chain seq x y z
N MET A 1 1.13 9.30 -0.88
CA MET A 1 1.27 8.95 0.54
C MET A 1 0.92 7.48 0.64
N ALA A 2 1.45 6.85 1.67
CA ALA A 2 1.38 5.43 1.94
C ALA A 2 1.07 5.26 3.43
N ILE A 3 0.48 4.13 3.82
CA ILE A 3 0.26 3.80 5.22
C ILE A 3 1.33 2.81 5.70
N ILE A 4 1.66 2.83 6.99
CA ILE A 4 2.64 1.94 7.66
C ILE A 4 4.09 2.12 7.19
N ILE A 5 4.38 1.87 5.91
CA ILE A 5 5.70 2.02 5.32
C ILE A 5 5.70 3.08 4.21
N ASP A 6 6.61 4.03 4.35
CA ASP A 6 6.82 5.12 3.40
C ASP A 6 8.32 5.42 3.18
N LYS A 7 8.64 6.56 2.56
CA LYS A 7 10.02 7.01 2.29
C LYS A 7 10.86 7.27 3.56
N ASN A 8 10.21 7.43 4.71
CA ASN A 8 10.86 7.65 6.00
C ASN A 8 11.08 6.35 6.77
N THR A 9 10.66 5.21 6.20
CA THR A 9 10.94 3.88 6.76
C THR A 9 12.45 3.68 6.87
N ARG A 10 12.89 3.29 8.05
CA ARG A 10 14.25 2.85 8.36
C ARG A 10 14.11 1.47 8.98
N LEU A 11 14.26 0.45 8.15
CA LEU A 11 13.91 -0.92 8.50
C LEU A 11 15.07 -1.64 9.20
N VAL A 12 14.76 -2.28 10.34
CA VAL A 12 15.60 -3.33 10.92
C VAL A 12 15.05 -4.72 10.58
N VAL A 13 15.92 -5.66 10.23
CA VAL A 13 15.56 -7.06 9.94
C VAL A 13 15.99 -7.95 11.10
N GLN A 14 15.02 -8.47 11.86
CA GLN A 14 15.28 -9.48 12.89
C GLN A 14 15.36 -10.88 12.25
N GLY A 15 16.48 -11.56 12.45
CA GLY A 15 16.80 -12.81 11.78
C GLY A 15 17.49 -12.64 10.42
N ILE A 16 18.17 -11.50 10.19
CA ILE A 16 18.80 -11.16 8.89
C ILE A 16 19.76 -12.23 8.36
N THR A 17 20.45 -12.96 9.24
CA THR A 17 21.44 -13.97 8.84
C THR A 17 20.85 -15.37 8.64
N GLY A 18 19.53 -15.54 8.83
CA GLY A 18 18.83 -16.78 8.50
C GLY A 18 18.56 -16.88 6.99
N SER A 19 18.22 -18.07 6.49
CA SER A 19 17.95 -18.29 5.05
C SER A 19 16.89 -17.33 4.51
N GLU A 20 15.69 -17.32 5.11
CA GLU A 20 14.59 -16.45 4.68
C GLU A 20 14.88 -14.97 4.92
N GLY A 21 15.47 -14.64 6.07
CA GLY A 21 15.83 -13.26 6.41
C GLY A 21 16.83 -12.66 5.43
N SER A 22 17.87 -13.40 5.06
CA SER A 22 18.89 -12.95 4.11
C SER A 22 18.34 -12.85 2.68
N PHE A 23 17.59 -13.87 2.23
CA PHE A 23 16.97 -13.89 0.91
C PHE A 23 16.02 -12.70 0.72
N HIS A 24 15.09 -12.48 1.64
CA HIS A 24 14.15 -11.39 1.52
C HIS A 24 14.77 -10.02 1.82
N THR A 25 15.85 -9.94 2.61
CA THR A 25 16.60 -8.68 2.76
C THR A 25 17.21 -8.24 1.44
N THR A 26 17.83 -9.17 0.69
CA THR A 26 18.34 -8.89 -0.67
C THR A 26 17.24 -8.30 -1.54
N GLN A 27 16.06 -8.92 -1.60
CA GLN A 27 14.94 -8.42 -2.39
C GLN A 27 14.39 -7.06 -1.91
N MET A 28 14.39 -6.81 -0.59
CA MET A 28 13.96 -5.51 -0.05
C MET A 28 14.94 -4.41 -0.43
N LEU A 29 16.25 -4.68 -0.38
CA LEU A 29 17.29 -3.76 -0.84
C LEU A 29 17.16 -3.48 -2.35
N GLU A 30 17.00 -4.53 -3.17
CA GLU A 30 16.80 -4.41 -4.63
C GLU A 30 15.54 -3.61 -4.98
N TYR A 31 14.47 -3.75 -4.19
CA TYR A 31 13.25 -2.98 -4.38
C TYR A 31 13.40 -1.50 -3.99
N GLY A 32 14.46 -1.13 -3.28
CA GLY A 32 14.73 0.23 -2.80
C GLY A 32 14.27 0.52 -1.38
N THR A 33 13.90 -0.50 -0.61
CA THR A 33 13.59 -0.34 0.82
C THR A 33 14.85 0.05 1.58
N LYS A 34 14.77 1.08 2.42
CA LYS A 34 15.87 1.52 3.27
C LYS A 34 16.05 0.59 4.48
N VAL A 35 16.75 -0.53 4.27
CA VAL A 35 17.20 -1.43 5.33
C VAL A 35 18.45 -0.82 5.97
N VAL A 36 18.37 -0.50 7.26
CA VAL A 36 19.44 0.22 7.98
C VAL A 36 20.19 -0.64 8.98
N ALA A 37 19.61 -1.76 9.37
CA ALA A 37 20.19 -2.67 10.34
C ALA A 37 19.65 -4.09 10.17
N GLY A 38 20.45 -5.06 10.57
CA GLY A 38 20.01 -6.41 10.86
C GLY A 38 20.21 -6.76 12.33
N VAL A 39 19.46 -7.73 12.84
CA VAL A 39 19.63 -8.25 14.19
C VAL A 39 19.73 -9.77 14.13
N THR A 40 20.83 -10.30 14.67
CA THR A 40 20.99 -11.70 15.01
C THR A 40 21.82 -11.79 16.30
N PRO A 41 21.24 -12.25 17.43
CA PRO A 41 21.99 -12.43 18.67
C PRO A 41 23.25 -13.28 18.47
N GLY A 42 24.37 -12.82 19.02
CA GLY A 42 25.68 -13.47 18.89
C GLY A 42 26.44 -13.15 17.59
N LYS A 43 25.85 -12.37 16.67
CA LYS A 43 26.50 -11.95 15.41
C LYS A 43 26.61 -10.43 15.25
N GLY A 44 26.43 -9.68 16.34
CA GLY A 44 26.64 -8.23 16.34
C GLY A 44 28.06 -7.85 15.90
N GLY A 45 28.18 -6.77 15.10
CA GLY A 45 29.44 -6.32 14.51
C GLY A 45 29.76 -6.91 13.14
N THR A 46 28.94 -7.85 12.65
CA THR A 46 29.03 -8.35 11.27
C THR A 46 28.24 -7.48 10.30
N ASP A 47 28.32 -7.80 9.01
CA ASP A 47 27.64 -7.09 7.92
C ASP A 47 26.89 -8.08 7.03
N PHE A 48 25.74 -7.66 6.48
CA PHE A 48 25.05 -8.35 5.40
C PHE A 48 24.78 -7.37 4.25
N GLN A 49 25.54 -7.49 3.16
CA GLN A 49 25.39 -6.66 1.95
C GLN A 49 25.42 -5.14 2.23
N GLY A 50 26.30 -4.69 3.13
CA GLY A 50 26.40 -3.29 3.57
C GLY A 50 25.40 -2.89 4.65
N VAL A 51 24.59 -3.83 5.16
CA VAL A 51 23.71 -3.63 6.31
C VAL A 51 24.40 -4.13 7.58
N PRO A 52 24.69 -3.24 8.56
CA PRO A 52 25.33 -3.64 9.80
C PRO A 52 24.41 -4.51 10.66
N VAL A 53 24.97 -5.57 11.25
CA VAL A 53 24.26 -6.52 12.11
C VAL A 53 24.54 -6.20 13.58
N PHE A 54 23.49 -6.17 14.38
CA PHE A 54 23.52 -5.93 15.82
C PHE A 54 23.08 -7.17 16.60
N ASN A 55 23.42 -7.21 17.89
CA ASN A 55 22.91 -8.24 18.79
C ASN A 55 21.47 -7.97 19.24
N THR A 56 21.06 -6.69 19.30
CA THR A 56 19.74 -6.27 19.80
C THR A 56 19.09 -5.24 18.89
N VAL A 57 17.76 -5.19 18.90
CA VAL A 57 16.99 -4.14 18.23
C VAL A 57 17.23 -2.78 18.88
N ALA A 58 17.44 -2.73 20.20
CA ALA A 58 17.73 -1.48 20.92
C ALA A 58 19.01 -0.80 20.40
N ASP A 59 20.06 -1.56 20.11
CA ASP A 59 21.30 -1.02 19.53
C ASP A 59 21.06 -0.52 18.10
N ALA A 60 20.31 -1.28 17.29
CA ALA A 60 19.93 -0.87 15.95
C ALA A 60 19.12 0.44 15.95
N VAL A 61 18.19 0.61 16.90
CA VAL A 61 17.43 1.87 17.08
C VAL A 61 18.36 2.99 17.51
N LYS A 62 19.22 2.76 18.51
CA LYS A 62 20.13 3.78 19.06
C LYS A 62 21.09 4.32 17.99
N VAL A 63 21.72 3.43 17.23
CA VAL A 63 22.77 3.76 16.25
C VAL A 63 22.17 4.14 14.90
N GLN A 64 21.28 3.30 14.36
CA GLN A 64 20.77 3.44 12.99
C GLN A 64 19.41 4.13 12.91
N LYS A 65 18.82 4.52 14.05
CA LYS A 65 17.51 5.19 14.12
C LYS A 65 16.44 4.38 13.39
N ALA A 66 16.48 3.05 13.52
CA ALA A 66 15.44 2.19 12.99
C ALA A 66 14.08 2.58 13.60
N ASN A 67 13.02 2.58 12.79
CA ASN A 67 11.67 2.94 13.21
C ASN A 67 10.61 1.90 12.80
N SER A 68 11.01 0.92 12.00
CA SER A 68 10.20 -0.20 11.57
C SER A 68 11.02 -1.49 11.68
N SER A 69 10.38 -2.61 11.99
CA SER A 69 10.99 -3.93 12.08
C SER A 69 10.26 -4.92 11.19
N VAL A 70 11.02 -5.81 10.54
CA VAL A 70 10.48 -7.05 9.94
C VAL A 70 11.11 -8.26 10.61
N ILE A 71 10.31 -9.29 10.86
CA ILE A 71 10.69 -10.45 11.64
C ILE A 71 10.60 -11.70 10.77
N PHE A 72 11.74 -12.36 10.60
CA PHE A 72 11.92 -13.65 9.91
C PHE A 72 12.42 -14.75 10.86
N VAL A 73 12.31 -14.54 12.17
CA VAL A 73 12.78 -15.51 13.17
C VAL A 73 11.83 -16.71 13.26
N PRO A 74 12.32 -17.91 13.61
CA PRO A 74 11.48 -19.09 13.77
C PRO A 74 10.33 -18.91 14.79
N PRO A 75 9.24 -19.69 14.70
CA PRO A 75 8.03 -19.49 15.49
C PRO A 75 8.27 -19.49 17.00
N ALA A 76 9.19 -20.34 17.47
CA ALA A 76 9.56 -20.45 18.89
C ALA A 76 10.17 -19.16 19.47
N PHE A 77 10.67 -18.24 18.63
CA PHE A 77 11.33 -17.00 19.05
C PHE A 77 10.60 -15.74 18.60
N ALA A 78 9.54 -15.89 17.78
CA ALA A 78 8.91 -14.76 17.11
C ALA A 78 8.09 -13.87 18.05
N ALA A 79 7.49 -14.44 19.10
CA ALA A 79 6.80 -13.65 20.12
C ALA A 79 7.77 -12.71 20.86
N ASP A 80 8.92 -13.22 21.27
CA ASP A 80 9.95 -12.42 21.95
C ASP A 80 10.56 -11.37 21.01
N ALA A 81 10.78 -11.69 19.73
CA ALA A 81 11.24 -10.72 18.73
C ALA A 81 10.23 -9.57 18.50
N ILE A 82 8.92 -9.84 18.58
CA ILE A 82 7.89 -8.78 18.53
C ILE A 82 8.00 -7.90 19.78
N LEU A 83 8.12 -8.51 20.96
CA LEU A 83 8.24 -7.78 22.23
C LEU A 83 9.53 -6.98 22.32
N GLU A 84 10.64 -7.49 21.79
CA GLU A 84 11.93 -6.79 21.71
C GLU A 84 11.81 -5.53 20.85
N ALA A 85 11.23 -5.64 19.64
CA ALA A 85 11.01 -4.48 18.79
C ALA A 85 10.08 -3.45 19.46
N ALA A 86 8.98 -3.91 20.06
CA ALA A 86 8.06 -3.05 20.81
C ALA A 86 8.77 -2.34 21.97
N GLY A 87 9.59 -3.05 22.74
CA GLY A 87 10.37 -2.53 23.87
C GLY A 87 11.47 -1.54 23.45
N ALA A 88 12.03 -1.72 22.24
CA ALA A 88 13.00 -0.80 21.66
C ALA A 88 12.37 0.48 21.06
N GLY A 89 11.03 0.62 21.12
CA GLY A 89 10.32 1.80 20.62
C GLY A 89 10.05 1.77 19.11
N ILE A 90 10.12 0.59 18.46
CA ILE A 90 9.71 0.44 17.07
C ILE A 90 8.19 0.58 16.98
N LYS A 91 7.72 1.50 16.13
CA LYS A 91 6.29 1.73 15.90
C LYS A 91 5.67 0.70 14.97
N TYR A 92 6.32 0.40 13.85
CA TYR A 92 5.77 -0.50 12.83
C TYR A 92 6.50 -1.84 12.86
N ILE A 93 5.81 -2.90 13.26
CA ILE A 93 6.38 -4.24 13.41
C ILE A 93 5.65 -5.18 12.43
N ILE A 94 6.39 -5.82 11.54
CA ILE A 94 5.85 -6.74 10.53
C ILE A 94 6.38 -8.14 10.84
N CYS A 95 5.51 -9.03 11.32
CA CYS A 95 5.88 -10.42 11.63
C CYS A 95 5.44 -11.35 10.50
N ILE A 96 6.41 -11.93 9.78
CA ILE A 96 6.14 -12.82 8.65
C ILE A 96 5.84 -14.24 9.14
N THR A 97 6.55 -14.67 10.18
CA THR A 97 6.55 -16.02 10.73
C THR A 97 5.15 -16.59 10.94
N GLU A 98 4.90 -17.77 10.39
CA GLU A 98 3.69 -18.57 10.62
C GLU A 98 3.90 -19.59 11.74
N GLY A 99 2.83 -19.98 12.44
CA GLY A 99 2.86 -21.09 13.39
C GLY A 99 3.35 -20.70 14.79
N ILE A 100 3.29 -19.41 15.14
CA ILE A 100 3.54 -18.96 16.51
C ILE A 100 2.43 -19.52 17.42
N PRO A 101 2.75 -20.11 18.58
CA PRO A 101 1.73 -20.58 19.51
C PRO A 101 0.76 -19.46 19.90
N THR A 102 -0.55 -19.74 19.82
CA THR A 102 -1.61 -18.77 20.15
C THR A 102 -1.44 -18.18 21.55
N ASN A 103 -0.96 -18.98 22.52
CA ASN A 103 -0.72 -18.52 23.89
C ASN A 103 0.39 -17.45 23.98
N ASP A 104 1.41 -17.54 23.12
CA ASP A 104 2.47 -16.53 23.09
C ASP A 104 1.98 -15.26 22.40
N MET A 105 1.18 -15.40 21.33
CA MET A 105 0.52 -14.25 20.71
C MET A 105 -0.49 -13.56 21.63
N LEU A 106 -1.15 -14.26 22.56
CA LEU A 106 -1.98 -13.63 23.60
C LEU A 106 -1.15 -12.71 24.49
N LYS A 107 0.03 -13.16 24.94
CA LYS A 107 0.94 -12.34 25.76
C LYS A 107 1.44 -11.13 24.99
N VAL A 108 1.83 -11.33 23.72
CA VAL A 108 2.24 -10.24 22.82
C VAL A 108 1.14 -9.21 22.70
N TYR A 109 -0.08 -9.64 22.32
CA TYR A 109 -1.22 -8.75 22.11
C TYR A 109 -1.53 -7.92 23.35
N ASN A 110 -1.61 -8.56 24.52
CA ASN A 110 -1.85 -7.86 25.79
C ASN A 110 -0.75 -6.86 26.14
N SER A 111 0.51 -7.15 25.77
CA SER A 111 1.66 -6.29 26.06
C SER A 111 1.72 -5.05 25.17
N ILE A 112 1.18 -5.11 23.94
CA ILE A 112 1.20 -4.00 22.99
C ILE A 112 -0.13 -3.24 22.92
N LYS A 113 -1.22 -3.83 23.42
CA LYS A 113 -2.55 -3.21 23.41
C LYS A 113 -2.52 -1.84 24.09
N GLY A 114 -3.05 -0.83 23.41
CA GLY A 114 -3.11 0.56 23.91
C GLY A 114 -1.82 1.36 23.75
N LYS A 115 -0.76 0.78 23.19
CA LYS A 115 0.48 1.50 22.82
C LYS A 115 0.38 2.01 21.38
N ASP A 116 1.18 3.02 21.03
CA ASP A 116 1.32 3.51 19.64
C ASP A 116 2.20 2.56 18.83
N ILE A 117 1.73 1.32 18.67
CA ILE A 117 2.39 0.24 17.94
C ILE A 117 1.41 -0.32 16.91
N VAL A 118 1.91 -0.51 15.70
CA VAL A 118 1.21 -1.17 14.60
C VAL A 118 1.94 -2.48 14.33
N LEU A 119 1.35 -3.58 14.79
CA LEU A 119 1.82 -4.93 14.48
C LEU A 119 1.03 -5.45 13.26
N VAL A 120 1.72 -5.87 12.21
CA VAL A 120 1.15 -6.57 11.05
C VAL A 120 1.58 -8.03 11.13
N GLY A 121 0.63 -8.96 10.98
CA GLY A 121 0.85 -10.38 11.21
C GLY A 121 0.57 -10.81 12.65
N PRO A 122 1.06 -11.99 13.09
CA PRO A 122 1.97 -12.90 12.38
C PRO A 122 1.31 -13.63 11.21
N ASN A 123 2.02 -14.59 10.61
CA ASN A 123 1.55 -15.38 9.46
C ASN A 123 1.05 -14.49 8.32
N CYS A 124 1.92 -13.58 7.86
CA CYS A 124 1.54 -12.60 6.87
C CYS A 124 2.61 -12.40 5.80
N PRO A 125 2.22 -11.97 4.58
CA PRO A 125 3.17 -11.67 3.53
C PRO A 125 3.91 -10.33 3.73
N GLY A 126 3.47 -9.51 4.70
CA GLY A 126 4.04 -8.21 5.02
C GLY A 126 3.27 -7.01 4.45
N VAL A 127 4.01 -5.97 4.06
CA VAL A 127 3.47 -4.69 3.57
C VAL A 127 4.27 -4.22 2.36
N ILE A 128 3.61 -3.64 1.37
CA ILE A 128 4.26 -3.00 0.22
C ILE A 128 3.55 -1.70 -0.17
N SER A 129 4.32 -0.63 -0.28
CA SER A 129 3.91 0.67 -0.82
C SER A 129 4.62 0.83 -2.18
N PRO A 130 3.92 0.62 -3.31
CA PRO A 130 4.59 0.41 -4.59
C PRO A 130 5.48 1.59 -5.02
N GLY A 131 6.71 1.28 -5.42
CA GLY A 131 7.73 2.26 -5.79
C GLY A 131 8.26 3.10 -4.62
N ILE A 132 7.98 2.71 -3.37
CA ILE A 132 8.48 3.36 -2.15
C ILE A 132 9.22 2.37 -1.26
N ALA A 133 8.55 1.30 -0.83
CA ALA A 133 9.13 0.30 0.05
C ALA A 133 8.35 -1.02 -0.03
N LYS A 134 9.07 -2.13 0.07
CA LYS A 134 8.58 -3.50 0.28
C LYS A 134 9.16 -4.02 1.58
N VAL A 135 8.30 -4.53 2.47
CA VAL A 135 8.70 -5.12 3.74
C VAL A 135 8.00 -6.48 3.88
N GLY A 136 8.78 -7.56 3.82
CA GLY A 136 8.26 -8.93 3.80
C GLY A 136 8.43 -9.62 2.46
N ILE A 137 7.52 -10.56 2.15
CA ILE A 137 7.73 -11.59 1.12
C ILE A 137 6.92 -11.39 -0.17
N MET A 138 6.09 -10.34 -0.24
CA MET A 138 5.28 -10.06 -1.45
C MET A 138 6.13 -9.83 -2.71
N PRO A 139 5.83 -10.40 -3.89
CA PRO A 139 6.60 -10.12 -5.10
C PRO A 139 6.46 -8.66 -5.53
N GLY A 140 7.57 -7.91 -5.56
CA GLY A 140 7.53 -6.48 -5.85
C GLY A 140 7.08 -6.13 -7.28
N PHE A 141 7.41 -6.96 -8.26
CA PHE A 141 7.23 -6.69 -9.69
C PHE A 141 5.77 -6.67 -10.18
N ILE A 142 4.83 -7.26 -9.42
CA ILE A 142 3.39 -7.23 -9.76
C ILE A 142 2.69 -5.97 -9.24
N HIS A 143 3.35 -5.22 -8.35
CA HIS A 143 2.79 -4.06 -7.67
C HIS A 143 3.07 -2.79 -8.45
N ASN A 144 2.01 -2.10 -8.87
CA ASN A 144 2.10 -0.85 -9.61
C ASN A 144 1.59 0.30 -8.75
N LYS A 145 2.29 1.43 -8.77
CA LYS A 145 1.85 2.63 -8.05
C LYS A 145 0.47 3.07 -8.53
N GLY A 146 -0.42 3.28 -7.58
CA GLY A 146 -1.79 3.68 -7.83
C GLY A 146 -2.46 4.23 -6.58
N LYS A 147 -3.78 4.06 -6.50
CA LYS A 147 -4.60 4.69 -5.45
C LYS A 147 -5.53 3.74 -4.72
N ILE A 148 -5.38 2.43 -4.90
CA ILE A 148 -6.23 1.45 -4.23
C ILE A 148 -5.46 0.86 -3.05
N GLY A 149 -6.03 1.00 -1.85
CA GLY A 149 -5.53 0.31 -0.67
C GLY A 149 -5.97 -1.15 -0.69
N VAL A 150 -5.10 -2.09 -0.31
CA VAL A 150 -5.44 -3.51 -0.24
C VAL A 150 -5.16 -4.01 1.18
N VAL A 151 -6.15 -4.63 1.82
CA VAL A 151 -6.00 -5.32 3.09
C VAL A 151 -6.51 -6.76 2.97
N SER A 152 -5.71 -7.73 3.40
CA SER A 152 -6.00 -9.16 3.19
C SER A 152 -5.46 -10.05 4.29
N ARG A 153 -6.15 -11.14 4.60
CA ARG A 153 -5.57 -12.23 5.43
C ARG A 153 -4.66 -13.17 4.64
N SER A 154 -4.90 -13.33 3.34
CA SER A 154 -4.19 -14.28 2.48
C SER A 154 -3.09 -13.63 1.66
N GLY A 155 -1.91 -14.26 1.62
CA GLY A 155 -0.78 -13.84 0.79
C GLY A 155 -1.08 -13.91 -0.72
N THR A 156 -1.21 -15.10 -1.27
CA THR A 156 -1.35 -15.30 -2.73
C THR A 156 -2.62 -14.67 -3.31
N LEU A 157 -3.72 -14.64 -2.56
CA LEU A 157 -4.94 -13.96 -3.01
C LEU A 157 -4.78 -12.42 -3.03
N THR A 158 -3.89 -11.87 -2.20
CA THR A 158 -3.48 -10.47 -2.33
C THR A 158 -2.80 -10.23 -3.68
N TYR A 159 -1.95 -11.16 -4.11
CA TYR A 159 -1.20 -11.03 -5.37
C TYR A 159 -2.13 -11.02 -6.57
N GLU A 160 -3.17 -11.87 -6.52
CA GLU A 160 -4.22 -11.91 -7.54
C GLU A 160 -4.99 -10.59 -7.62
N ALA A 161 -5.46 -10.06 -6.48
CA ALA A 161 -6.16 -8.78 -6.47
C ALA A 161 -5.26 -7.61 -6.94
N VAL A 162 -4.00 -7.59 -6.52
CA VAL A 162 -3.00 -6.62 -6.96
C VAL A 162 -2.82 -6.68 -8.46
N LYS A 163 -2.66 -7.88 -9.03
CA LYS A 163 -2.51 -8.05 -10.47
C LYS A 163 -3.73 -7.53 -11.22
N GLN A 164 -4.95 -7.90 -10.81
CA GLN A 164 -6.16 -7.42 -11.47
C GLN A 164 -6.28 -5.89 -11.43
N LEU A 165 -6.01 -5.26 -10.28
CA LEU A 165 -6.01 -3.80 -10.13
C LEU A 165 -4.97 -3.13 -11.03
N SER A 166 -3.79 -3.74 -11.16
CA SER A 166 -2.74 -3.29 -12.06
C SER A 166 -3.15 -3.39 -13.53
N ASP A 167 -3.76 -4.50 -13.94
CA ASP A 167 -4.19 -4.75 -15.32
C ASP A 167 -5.26 -3.74 -15.77
N VAL A 168 -6.15 -3.32 -14.85
CA VAL A 168 -7.14 -2.25 -15.10
C VAL A 168 -6.60 -0.83 -14.85
N LYS A 169 -5.29 -0.67 -14.70
CA LYS A 169 -4.57 0.62 -14.54
C LYS A 169 -4.97 1.42 -13.29
N LEU A 170 -5.47 0.77 -12.25
CA LEU A 170 -5.75 1.42 -10.97
C LEU A 170 -4.51 1.46 -10.06
N GLY A 171 -3.73 0.37 -10.05
CA GLY A 171 -2.56 0.20 -9.17
C GLY A 171 -2.92 0.27 -7.67
N GLN A 172 -1.91 0.31 -6.81
CA GLN A 172 -2.07 0.26 -5.36
C GLN A 172 -1.38 1.44 -4.66
N SER A 173 -2.00 1.95 -3.58
CA SER A 173 -1.38 2.93 -2.68
C SER A 173 -0.46 2.21 -1.68
N THR A 174 -1.02 1.25 -0.95
CA THR A 174 -0.32 0.29 -0.09
C THR A 174 -1.10 -1.03 -0.07
N CYS A 175 -0.40 -2.16 -0.01
CA CYS A 175 -0.97 -3.47 0.27
C CYS A 175 -0.50 -3.96 1.64
N VAL A 176 -1.42 -4.43 2.47
CA VAL A 176 -1.17 -4.92 3.83
C VAL A 176 -1.75 -6.34 3.96
N GLY A 177 -0.88 -7.33 4.12
CA GLY A 177 -1.32 -8.65 4.55
C GLY A 177 -1.37 -8.68 6.07
N ILE A 178 -2.56 -8.74 6.67
CA ILE A 178 -2.73 -8.67 8.14
C ILE A 178 -2.49 -10.01 8.85
N GLY A 179 -2.60 -11.10 8.09
CA GLY A 179 -2.24 -12.45 8.52
C GLY A 179 -3.42 -13.43 8.70
N GLY A 180 -3.08 -14.72 8.63
CA GLY A 180 -4.02 -15.85 8.71
C GLY A 180 -4.23 -16.43 10.11
N ASP A 181 -3.46 -15.99 11.11
CA ASP A 181 -3.54 -16.57 12.45
C ASP A 181 -4.80 -16.14 13.21
N PRO A 182 -5.23 -16.88 14.26
CA PRO A 182 -6.39 -16.52 15.07
C PRO A 182 -6.19 -15.22 15.85
N ILE A 183 -4.94 -14.93 16.25
CA ILE A 183 -4.55 -13.72 16.98
C ILE A 183 -3.48 -13.03 16.16
N ILE A 184 -3.86 -11.89 15.61
CA ILE A 184 -3.00 -10.97 14.87
C ILE A 184 -2.88 -9.65 15.62
N GLY A 185 -1.95 -8.79 15.19
CA GLY A 185 -1.86 -7.42 15.66
C GLY A 185 -3.02 -6.56 15.13
N SER A 186 -2.77 -5.88 14.02
CA SER A 186 -3.70 -4.96 13.38
C SER A 186 -4.77 -5.74 12.64
N ARG A 187 -6.02 -5.36 12.87
CA ARG A 187 -7.19 -5.97 12.23
C ARG A 187 -7.61 -5.18 11.00
N PHE A 188 -8.60 -5.70 10.26
CA PHE A 188 -9.23 -4.99 9.14
C PHE A 188 -9.62 -3.56 9.48
N ILE A 189 -10.30 -3.34 10.62
CA ILE A 189 -10.77 -2.00 11.03
C ILE A 189 -9.61 -1.01 11.12
N ASP A 190 -8.48 -1.42 11.71
CA ASP A 190 -7.31 -0.55 11.91
C ASP A 190 -6.73 -0.11 10.57
N ILE A 191 -6.55 -1.07 9.65
CA ILE A 191 -5.98 -0.80 8.33
C ILE A 191 -6.95 0.00 7.45
N ILE A 192 -8.25 -0.34 7.47
CA ILE A 192 -9.28 0.37 6.74
C ILE A 192 -9.40 1.82 7.22
N LYS A 193 -9.28 2.06 8.53
CA LYS A 193 -9.23 3.42 9.08
C LYS A 193 -8.05 4.20 8.52
N MET A 194 -6.85 3.62 8.54
CA MET A 194 -5.66 4.26 7.95
C MET A 194 -5.85 4.57 6.46
N PHE A 195 -6.40 3.63 5.69
CA PHE A 195 -6.71 3.87 4.27
C PHE A 195 -7.79 4.93 4.07
N ASN A 196 -8.81 4.99 4.93
CA ASN A 196 -9.86 6.00 4.86
C ASN A 196 -9.30 7.41 5.11
N ASP A 197 -8.33 7.54 6.01
CA ASP A 197 -7.71 8.81 6.38
C ASP A 197 -6.59 9.23 5.38
N ASP A 198 -5.99 8.28 4.66
CA ASP A 198 -4.97 8.56 3.64
C ASP A 198 -5.55 9.22 2.39
N LYS A 199 -5.25 10.49 2.15
CA LYS A 199 -5.73 11.26 0.98
C LYS A 199 -5.32 10.70 -0.38
N ASP A 200 -4.27 9.87 -0.43
CA ASP A 200 -3.77 9.30 -1.69
C ASP A 200 -4.37 7.91 -2.00
N THR A 201 -5.23 7.41 -1.13
CA THR A 201 -6.08 6.23 -1.35
C THR A 201 -7.48 6.66 -1.77
N ASP A 202 -7.92 6.25 -2.97
CA ASP A 202 -9.23 6.57 -3.54
C ASP A 202 -10.26 5.43 -3.36
N GLY A 203 -9.82 4.20 -3.05
CA GLY A 203 -10.68 3.03 -2.85
C GLY A 203 -9.96 1.92 -2.08
N ILE A 204 -10.72 0.97 -1.51
CA ILE A 204 -10.18 -0.07 -0.63
C ILE A 204 -10.65 -1.45 -1.08
N VAL A 205 -9.72 -2.39 -1.24
CA VAL A 205 -10.01 -3.81 -1.40
C VAL A 205 -9.81 -4.51 -0.05
N MET A 206 -10.83 -5.25 0.39
CA MET A 206 -10.81 -6.05 1.61
C MET A 206 -11.01 -7.53 1.26
N ILE A 207 -10.02 -8.36 1.56
CA ILE A 207 -10.05 -9.81 1.32
C ILE A 207 -10.05 -10.54 2.67
N GLY A 208 -11.21 -11.08 3.03
CA GLY A 208 -11.40 -11.91 4.21
C GLY A 208 -11.47 -13.39 3.88
N GLU A 209 -11.72 -14.17 4.94
CA GLU A 209 -11.90 -15.62 4.86
C GLU A 209 -12.93 -16.07 5.90
N ILE A 210 -13.25 -17.37 5.93
CA ILE A 210 -14.12 -17.95 6.96
C ILE A 210 -13.49 -17.89 8.37
N GLY A 211 -14.32 -17.97 9.41
CA GLY A 211 -13.89 -18.07 10.81
C GLY A 211 -13.73 -16.73 11.53
N GLY A 212 -14.19 -16.66 12.78
CA GLY A 212 -14.30 -15.41 13.55
C GLY A 212 -15.33 -14.42 12.98
N SER A 213 -15.34 -13.21 13.52
CA SER A 213 -16.29 -12.12 13.22
C SER A 213 -15.63 -10.84 12.66
N ALA A 214 -14.34 -10.91 12.32
CA ALA A 214 -13.54 -9.72 12.03
C ALA A 214 -14.06 -8.93 10.82
N GLU A 215 -14.59 -9.63 9.82
CA GLU A 215 -15.13 -9.05 8.60
C GLU A 215 -16.51 -8.41 8.81
N GLU A 216 -17.36 -9.00 9.65
CA GLU A 216 -18.64 -8.42 10.06
C GLU A 216 -18.43 -7.13 10.86
N GLU A 217 -17.52 -7.16 11.83
CA GLU A 217 -17.14 -5.98 12.61
C GLU A 217 -16.54 -4.87 11.71
N ALA A 218 -15.73 -5.25 10.72
CA ALA A 218 -15.22 -4.32 9.72
C ALA A 218 -16.33 -3.75 8.83
N ALA A 219 -17.31 -4.56 8.44
CA ALA A 219 -18.47 -4.10 7.68
C ALA A 219 -19.29 -3.06 8.48
N GLU A 220 -19.52 -3.28 9.77
CA GLU A 220 -20.17 -2.29 10.63
C GLU A 220 -19.39 -0.98 10.73
N PHE A 221 -18.07 -1.07 10.89
CA PHE A 221 -17.20 0.10 10.91
C PHE A 221 -17.22 0.86 9.57
N ILE A 222 -17.13 0.15 8.44
CA ILE A 222 -17.19 0.72 7.10
C ILE A 222 -18.48 1.51 6.91
N LYS A 223 -19.62 0.91 7.24
CA LYS A 223 -20.94 1.54 7.08
C LYS A 223 -21.04 2.88 7.81
N LYS A 224 -20.44 2.98 9.00
CA LYS A 224 -20.53 4.16 9.88
C LYS A 224 -19.49 5.23 9.54
N ASN A 225 -18.29 4.85 9.11
CA ASN A 225 -17.13 5.74 9.14
C ASN A 225 -16.42 5.92 7.79
N VAL A 226 -16.55 4.95 6.88
CA VAL A 226 -15.73 4.91 5.66
C VAL A 226 -16.46 5.58 4.51
N ARG A 227 -15.75 6.51 3.84
CA ARG A 227 -16.32 7.37 2.78
C ARG A 227 -15.87 6.95 1.39
N LYS A 228 -14.93 5.99 1.34
CA LYS A 228 -14.31 5.48 0.12
C LYS A 228 -15.03 4.21 -0.34
N PRO A 229 -15.07 3.93 -1.65
CA PRO A 229 -15.64 2.68 -2.14
C PRO A 229 -14.82 1.52 -1.59
N VAL A 230 -15.52 0.49 -1.11
CA VAL A 230 -14.89 -0.75 -0.66
C VAL A 230 -15.37 -1.90 -1.56
N VAL A 231 -14.43 -2.69 -2.05
CA VAL A 231 -14.69 -3.97 -2.72
C VAL A 231 -14.27 -5.09 -1.79
N GLY A 232 -15.12 -6.10 -1.65
CA GLY A 232 -14.96 -7.17 -0.68
C GLY A 232 -14.97 -8.55 -1.31
N PHE A 233 -14.13 -9.46 -0.82
CA PHE A 233 -14.21 -10.89 -1.14
C PHE A 233 -14.01 -11.71 0.14
N ILE A 234 -14.72 -12.83 0.25
CA ILE A 234 -14.58 -13.80 1.35
C ILE A 234 -14.22 -15.16 0.79
N ALA A 235 -13.02 -15.64 1.11
CA ALA A 235 -12.58 -16.99 0.77
C ALA A 235 -13.29 -18.06 1.62
N GLY A 236 -13.34 -19.30 1.11
CA GLY A 236 -13.84 -20.46 1.87
C GLY A 236 -15.35 -20.70 1.79
N ARG A 237 -16.05 -20.17 0.77
CA ARG A 237 -17.51 -20.39 0.55
C ARG A 237 -17.92 -21.87 0.54
N THR A 238 -17.06 -22.74 0.03
CA THR A 238 -17.30 -24.18 -0.11
C THR A 238 -16.68 -25.00 1.02
N ALA A 239 -16.19 -24.35 2.08
CA ALA A 239 -15.56 -25.04 3.20
C ALA A 239 -16.60 -25.85 4.00
N PRO A 240 -16.31 -27.12 4.33
CA PRO A 240 -17.19 -27.91 5.18
C PRO A 240 -17.15 -27.40 6.63
N PRO A 241 -18.26 -27.49 7.39
CA PRO A 241 -18.28 -27.14 8.80
C PRO A 241 -17.24 -27.91 9.63
N GLY A 242 -16.66 -27.25 10.65
CA GLY A 242 -15.71 -27.89 11.58
C GLY A 242 -14.32 -28.22 11.01
N ARG A 243 -14.07 -27.95 9.73
CA ARG A 243 -12.76 -28.17 9.10
C ARG A 243 -11.93 -26.90 9.10
N ARG A 244 -10.69 -26.99 9.57
CA ARG A 244 -9.68 -25.94 9.42
C ARG A 244 -9.12 -25.93 8.01
N MET A 245 -9.06 -24.76 7.39
CA MET A 245 -8.58 -24.57 6.02
C MET A 245 -7.23 -23.86 6.00
N GLY A 246 -6.11 -24.60 5.89
CA GLY A 246 -4.78 -24.01 5.77
C GLY A 246 -4.38 -23.13 6.96
N HIS A 247 -4.72 -21.84 6.88
CA HIS A 247 -4.57 -20.87 7.96
C HIS A 247 -5.19 -21.34 9.28
N ALA A 248 -4.49 -21.05 10.37
CA ALA A 248 -4.93 -21.42 11.71
C ALA A 248 -6.26 -20.76 12.11
N GLY A 249 -6.55 -19.55 11.62
CA GLY A 249 -7.79 -18.82 11.87
C GLY A 249 -8.98 -19.23 10.99
N ALA A 250 -8.76 -19.99 9.91
CA ALA A 250 -9.79 -20.33 8.94
C ALA A 250 -10.57 -21.59 9.34
N ILE A 251 -11.34 -21.50 10.44
CA ILE A 251 -12.22 -22.55 10.93
C ILE A 251 -13.60 -21.99 11.28
N ILE A 252 -14.66 -22.67 10.82
CA ILE A 252 -16.04 -22.34 11.20
C ILE A 252 -16.36 -23.08 12.49
N SER A 253 -16.66 -22.34 13.56
CA SER A 253 -16.95 -22.88 14.89
C SER A 253 -18.29 -22.40 15.40
N GLY A 254 -19.07 -23.29 16.01
CA GLY A 254 -20.36 -22.95 16.62
C GLY A 254 -21.40 -22.38 15.65
N GLY A 255 -21.31 -22.72 14.36
CA GLY A 255 -22.23 -22.23 13.31
C GLY A 255 -22.05 -20.77 12.92
N LYS A 256 -21.02 -20.07 13.43
CA LYS A 256 -20.74 -18.66 13.16
C LYS A 256 -19.47 -18.49 12.32
N GLY A 257 -19.40 -17.37 11.59
CA GLY A 257 -18.25 -17.01 10.78
C GLY A 257 -18.23 -17.71 9.42
N THR A 258 -19.41 -18.10 8.92
CA THR A 258 -19.55 -18.65 7.57
C THR A 258 -19.30 -17.56 6.53
N ALA A 259 -18.85 -17.96 5.33
CA ALA A 259 -18.65 -17.00 4.25
C ALA A 259 -19.96 -16.27 3.88
N ALA A 260 -21.10 -16.98 3.93
CA ALA A 260 -22.40 -16.42 3.59
C ALA A 260 -22.83 -15.30 4.55
N GLU A 261 -22.67 -15.50 5.86
CA GLU A 261 -22.96 -14.48 6.88
C GLU A 261 -22.09 -13.24 6.71
N LYS A 262 -20.77 -13.45 6.51
CA LYS A 262 -19.81 -12.36 6.25
C LYS A 262 -20.18 -11.55 5.01
N MET A 263 -20.44 -12.23 3.89
CA MET A 263 -20.86 -11.58 2.65
C MET A 263 -22.17 -10.81 2.82
N ALA A 264 -23.14 -11.34 3.58
CA ALA A 264 -24.39 -10.65 3.86
C ALA A 264 -24.18 -9.37 4.70
N ALA A 265 -23.35 -9.44 5.75
CA ALA A 265 -22.98 -8.27 6.55
C ALA A 265 -22.26 -7.20 5.71
N MET A 266 -21.30 -7.61 4.87
CA MET A 266 -20.58 -6.72 3.97
C MET A 266 -21.51 -6.05 2.94
N LYS A 267 -22.42 -6.80 2.31
CA LYS A 267 -23.43 -6.23 1.39
C LYS A 267 -24.33 -5.21 2.11
N LYS A 268 -24.78 -5.51 3.34
CA LYS A 268 -25.61 -4.59 4.16
C LYS A 268 -24.86 -3.31 4.59
N ALA A 269 -23.53 -3.34 4.58
CA ALA A 269 -22.67 -2.19 4.82
C ALA A 269 -22.40 -1.34 3.56
N GLY A 270 -22.90 -1.75 2.39
CA GLY A 270 -22.65 -1.05 1.12
C GLY A 270 -21.32 -1.42 0.46
N ILE A 271 -20.67 -2.49 0.92
CA ILE A 271 -19.46 -3.01 0.28
C ILE A 271 -19.85 -3.71 -1.02
N HIS A 272 -19.06 -3.48 -2.07
CA HIS A 272 -19.18 -4.19 -3.34
C HIS A 272 -18.60 -5.60 -3.20
N VAL A 273 -19.40 -6.54 -2.71
CA VAL A 273 -18.98 -7.93 -2.49
C VAL A 273 -18.97 -8.69 -3.82
N VAL A 274 -17.80 -9.20 -4.21
CA VAL A 274 -17.65 -10.06 -5.39
C VAL A 274 -17.80 -11.53 -5.02
N GLU A 275 -18.33 -12.31 -5.95
CA GLU A 275 -18.55 -13.73 -5.77
C GLU A 275 -17.36 -14.58 -6.21
N SER A 276 -16.71 -14.14 -7.29
CA SER A 276 -15.49 -14.74 -7.82
C SER A 276 -14.30 -13.85 -7.47
N PRO A 277 -13.17 -14.43 -7.03
CA PRO A 277 -11.94 -13.66 -6.80
C PRO A 277 -11.43 -13.00 -8.10
N ALA A 278 -11.82 -13.51 -9.28
CA ALA A 278 -11.44 -12.96 -10.59
C ALA A 278 -12.08 -11.60 -10.93
N GLU A 279 -13.05 -11.14 -10.13
CA GLU A 279 -13.85 -9.95 -10.41
C GLU A 279 -13.44 -8.72 -9.59
N ILE A 280 -12.43 -8.83 -8.71
CA ILE A 280 -12.03 -7.79 -7.78
C ILE A 280 -11.64 -6.50 -8.52
N GLY A 281 -10.73 -6.61 -9.50
CA GLY A 281 -10.19 -5.44 -10.20
C GLY A 281 -11.26 -4.69 -11.02
N VAL A 282 -12.04 -5.42 -11.81
CA VAL A 282 -13.11 -4.84 -12.64
C VAL A 282 -14.23 -4.22 -11.78
N THR A 283 -14.53 -4.80 -10.62
CA THR A 283 -15.53 -4.25 -9.69
C THR A 283 -15.02 -2.96 -9.04
N MET A 284 -13.74 -2.90 -8.67
CA MET A 284 -13.15 -1.67 -8.14
C MET A 284 -13.15 -0.56 -9.18
N LEU A 285 -12.81 -0.85 -10.43
CA LEU A 285 -12.86 0.13 -11.51
C LEU A 285 -14.26 0.75 -11.65
N LYS A 286 -15.28 -0.09 -11.73
CA LYS A 286 -16.69 0.36 -11.80
C LYS A 286 -17.09 1.22 -10.60
N ALA A 287 -16.66 0.84 -9.39
CA ALA A 287 -16.96 1.59 -8.17
C ALA A 287 -16.33 2.99 -8.19
N ILE A 288 -15.08 3.10 -8.64
CA ILE A 288 -14.36 4.37 -8.77
C ILE A 288 -14.98 5.26 -9.85
N GLU A 289 -15.35 4.71 -11.01
CA GLU A 289 -16.00 5.45 -12.09
C GLU A 289 -17.36 6.02 -11.66
N LYS A 290 -18.17 5.21 -10.96
CA LYS A 290 -19.46 5.64 -10.43
C LYS A 290 -19.32 6.81 -9.45
N LEU A 291 -18.29 6.82 -8.62
CA LEU A 291 -18.01 7.94 -7.71
C LEU A 291 -17.57 9.21 -8.44
N LYS A 292 -16.75 9.06 -9.49
CA LYS A 292 -16.34 10.21 -10.33
C LYS A 292 -17.54 10.83 -11.05
N ALA A 293 -18.47 10.01 -11.56
CA ALA A 293 -19.69 10.48 -12.22
C ALA A 293 -20.66 11.21 -11.29
N LYS A 294 -20.65 10.89 -9.98
CA LYS A 294 -21.51 11.54 -8.97
C LYS A 294 -20.97 12.87 -8.44
N LYS A 295 -19.69 13.20 -8.64
CA LYS A 295 -19.16 14.50 -8.24
C LYS A 295 -19.64 15.57 -9.22
N PRO A 296 -20.28 16.67 -8.77
CA PRO A 296 -20.69 17.75 -9.67
C PRO A 296 -19.44 18.30 -10.37
N VAL A 297 -19.46 18.33 -11.70
CA VAL A 297 -18.42 18.97 -12.50
C VAL A 297 -18.47 20.45 -12.16
N VAL A 298 -17.53 20.92 -11.33
CA VAL A 298 -17.31 22.35 -11.15
C VAL A 298 -16.83 22.89 -12.50
N LYS A 299 -17.76 23.47 -13.28
CA LYS A 299 -17.41 24.21 -14.49
C LYS A 299 -16.44 25.31 -14.05
N LYS A 300 -15.18 25.21 -14.45
CA LYS A 300 -14.24 26.34 -14.38
C LYS A 300 -14.82 27.45 -15.25
N THR A 301 -15.48 28.43 -14.64
CA THR A 301 -15.80 29.69 -15.29
C THR A 301 -14.49 30.43 -15.49
N THR A 302 -13.98 30.42 -16.71
CA THR A 302 -12.89 31.32 -17.12
C THR A 302 -13.39 32.76 -16.96
N PRO A 303 -12.73 33.63 -16.19
CA PRO A 303 -13.15 35.01 -16.11
C PRO A 303 -12.88 35.71 -17.43
N VAL A 304 -13.94 36.16 -18.09
CA VAL A 304 -13.85 37.06 -19.25
C VAL A 304 -13.24 38.37 -18.76
N LYS A 305 -12.02 38.70 -19.23
CA LYS A 305 -11.40 40.00 -18.98
C LYS A 305 -12.29 41.08 -19.62
N LYS A 306 -12.87 41.95 -18.78
CA LYS A 306 -13.45 43.23 -19.23
C LYS A 306 -12.34 44.05 -19.88
N VAL A 307 -12.52 44.42 -21.14
CA VAL A 307 -11.70 45.42 -21.82
C VAL A 307 -12.11 46.79 -21.28
N THR A 308 -11.25 47.40 -20.46
CA THR A 308 -11.44 48.78 -20.00
C THR A 308 -10.98 49.74 -21.10
N ALA A 309 -11.85 50.66 -21.49
CA ALA A 309 -11.56 51.72 -22.44
C ALA A 309 -10.41 52.61 -21.94
N VAL A 310 -9.39 52.82 -22.77
CA VAL A 310 -8.30 53.75 -22.50
C VAL A 310 -8.75 55.17 -22.85
N LYS A 311 -8.79 56.05 -21.84
CA LYS A 311 -8.96 57.49 -22.01
C LYS A 311 -7.72 58.08 -22.69
N VAL A 312 -7.95 58.79 -23.79
CA VAL A 312 -6.95 59.63 -24.47
C VAL A 312 -6.72 60.88 -23.64
N VAL A 313 -5.48 61.11 -23.20
CA VAL A 313 -5.00 62.42 -22.74
C VAL A 313 -3.81 62.82 -23.60
N LYS A 314 -3.96 63.94 -24.31
CA LYS A 314 -2.94 64.60 -25.12
C LYS A 314 -1.96 65.34 -24.21
N THR A 315 -0.67 65.19 -24.46
CA THR A 315 0.33 66.25 -24.23
C THR A 315 1.35 66.28 -25.36
N LYS A 316 1.55 67.49 -25.90
CA LYS A 316 2.47 67.87 -26.98
C LYS A 316 3.92 67.88 -26.49
N ALA A 317 4.88 67.48 -27.32
CA ALA A 317 6.00 68.34 -27.76
C ALA A 317 7.05 67.58 -28.61
N THR A 318 7.12 67.99 -29.89
CA THR A 318 8.32 68.29 -30.71
C THR A 318 9.35 67.22 -31.15
N LYS A 319 9.30 66.98 -32.47
CA LYS A 319 10.33 67.17 -33.53
C LYS A 319 11.54 66.21 -33.68
N LYS A 320 11.75 65.87 -34.98
CA LYS A 320 12.91 65.28 -35.69
C LYS A 320 13.05 63.76 -35.49
N VAL A 321 13.07 62.90 -36.51
CA VAL A 321 13.83 62.97 -37.78
C VAL A 321 13.08 62.23 -38.91
N GLU A 322 13.04 62.83 -40.09
CA GLU A 322 12.63 62.24 -41.38
C GLU A 322 13.70 61.31 -41.99
N LYS A 323 13.23 60.42 -42.89
CA LYS A 323 13.93 59.87 -44.07
C LYS A 323 15.02 58.80 -43.90
N LYS A 324 14.64 57.57 -44.27
CA LYS A 324 15.19 56.80 -45.42
C LYS A 324 14.31 55.55 -45.60
N LYS A 325 13.27 55.60 -46.45
CA LYS A 325 13.28 55.23 -47.88
C LYS A 325 13.96 53.89 -48.19
N GLU A 326 13.13 53.00 -48.74
CA GLU A 326 13.41 52.23 -49.96
C GLU A 326 14.80 51.60 -50.04
N ASP A 327 14.92 50.32 -49.69
CA ASP A 327 15.60 49.41 -50.60
C ASP A 327 15.23 47.93 -50.36
N LYS A 328 15.04 47.24 -51.48
CA LYS A 328 15.14 45.77 -51.65
C LYS A 328 13.96 44.89 -51.27
N SER A 329 12.84 45.16 -51.94
CA SER A 329 12.21 44.10 -52.74
C SER A 329 13.19 43.62 -53.83
N LYS A 330 13.83 42.45 -53.66
CA LYS A 330 14.38 41.57 -54.71
C LYS A 330 15.26 40.48 -54.07
N LYS A 331 14.65 39.34 -53.73
CA LYS A 331 15.22 37.98 -53.82
C LYS A 331 14.19 36.92 -53.37
N LYS A 332 13.03 36.89 -54.03
CA LYS A 332 12.25 35.66 -54.22
C LYS A 332 12.57 35.16 -55.63
N ASN A 333 13.43 34.14 -55.71
CA ASN A 333 13.41 33.08 -56.74
C ASN A 333 14.73 32.29 -56.70
N LYS A 334 14.63 31.03 -56.28
CA LYS A 334 15.45 29.85 -56.60
C LYS A 334 15.60 28.97 -55.37
N LYS A 335 14.75 27.95 -55.27
CA LYS A 335 15.08 26.56 -54.89
C LYS A 335 13.79 25.75 -54.68
N SER A 336 12.98 25.68 -55.73
CA SER A 336 12.28 24.44 -56.10
C SER A 336 13.20 23.72 -57.11
N ASP A 337 13.10 22.39 -57.18
CA ASP A 337 13.87 21.46 -58.03
C ASP A 337 15.26 21.03 -57.54
N LYS A 338 15.27 20.01 -56.66
CA LYS A 338 16.09 18.79 -56.79
C LYS A 338 15.83 17.84 -55.61
N LYS A 339 14.79 17.03 -55.73
CA LYS A 339 14.70 15.72 -55.02
C LYS A 339 14.07 14.70 -55.96
N LYS A 340 14.87 14.24 -56.92
CA LYS A 340 14.69 12.98 -57.65
C LYS A 340 16.07 12.32 -57.75
N SER A 341 16.08 10.99 -57.59
CA SER A 341 17.22 10.05 -57.68
C SER A 341 18.12 9.93 -56.44
N LYS A 342 17.92 8.86 -55.66
CA LYS A 342 18.71 7.62 -55.75
C LYS A 342 18.28 6.67 -54.62
N LYS A 343 17.44 5.69 -54.98
CA LYS A 343 17.42 4.36 -54.37
C LYS A 343 18.57 3.57 -55.00
N LYS A 344 19.43 3.01 -54.18
CA LYS A 344 20.07 1.70 -54.35
C LYS A 344 20.18 1.13 -52.95
#